data_AF-A0A2E0M421-F1
#
_entry.id   AF-A0A2E0M421-F1
#
_cell.length_a   1.000
_cell.length_b   1.000
_cell.length_c   1.000
_cell.angle_alpha   90.00
_cell.angle_beta   90.00
_cell.angle_gamma   90.00
#
_symmetry.space_group_name_H-M   'P 1'
#
loop_
_entity.id
_entity.type
_entity.pdbx_description
1 polymer ?
#
loop_
_entity_poly.entity_id
_entity_poly.type
_entity_poly.pdbx_seq_one_letter_code
_entity_poly.pdbx_strand_id
1 'polypeptide(L)'
;MGIEAMIEILPAPEWFKEARCRGLKPDMFFPTSGRPNFSVTSLCESCPVQQDCLNYALEHDELEGIWGGLGKKDRVRLRRIRLGGFGDKRACVICGASYKAESYKHKICSDKCRVVDKRLKIAESRKK
;
A
#
# COMPACT_ATOMS: atom_id res chain seq x y z
N MET A 1 30.21 -13.42 14.83
CA MET A 1 28.88 -13.95 15.18
C MET A 1 28.09 -12.75 15.68
N GLY A 2 27.24 -12.06 14.94
CA GLY A 2 26.38 -12.45 13.84
C GLY A 2 25.07 -11.72 14.15
N ILE A 3 24.83 -10.60 13.48
CA ILE A 3 23.66 -9.71 13.66
C ILE A 3 22.34 -10.33 13.18
N GLU A 4 22.20 -11.65 13.26
CA GLU A 4 21.09 -12.42 12.67
C GLU A 4 19.78 -12.30 13.46
N ALA A 5 19.74 -11.56 14.57
CA ALA A 5 18.61 -11.54 15.51
C ALA A 5 17.91 -10.18 15.66
N MET A 6 17.85 -9.35 14.61
CA MET A 6 17.11 -8.07 14.66
C MET A 6 16.17 -7.84 13.46
N ILE A 7 15.67 -8.91 12.84
CA ILE A 7 14.61 -8.87 11.82
C ILE A 7 13.48 -9.83 12.24
N GLU A 8 12.86 -9.58 13.40
CA GLU A 8 11.59 -10.19 13.80
C GLU A 8 10.64 -9.11 14.35
N ILE A 9 10.25 -8.12 13.54
CA ILE A 9 9.27 -7.13 14.05
C ILE A 9 8.03 -6.93 13.15
N LEU A 10 8.00 -7.36 11.89
CA LEU A 10 6.73 -7.44 11.14
C LEU A 10 6.75 -8.64 10.18
N PRO A 11 5.77 -9.56 10.24
CA PRO A 11 5.67 -10.61 9.24
C PRO A 11 5.41 -9.95 7.89
N ALA A 12 6.40 -10.05 7.00
CA ALA A 12 6.21 -9.65 5.62
C ALA A 12 5.02 -10.45 5.05
N PRO A 13 4.11 -9.82 4.29
CA PRO A 13 2.99 -10.52 3.66
C PRO A 13 3.46 -11.77 2.92
N GLU A 14 2.71 -12.87 3.03
CA GLU A 14 3.14 -14.19 2.52
C GLU A 14 3.54 -14.16 1.03
N TRP A 15 2.83 -13.36 0.24
CA TRP A 15 3.08 -13.16 -1.19
C TRP A 15 4.47 -12.56 -1.48
N PHE A 16 5.15 -11.92 -0.52
CA PHE A 16 6.55 -11.44 -0.70
C PHE A 16 7.48 -12.58 -1.10
N LYS A 17 7.18 -13.82 -0.70
CA LYS A 17 8.00 -15.00 -1.00
C LYS A 17 8.01 -15.35 -2.49
N GLU A 18 6.96 -14.97 -3.21
CA GLU A 18 6.76 -15.24 -4.65
C GLU A 18 7.24 -14.08 -5.55
N ALA A 19 7.76 -13.00 -4.95
CA ALA A 19 8.24 -11.85 -5.69
C ALA A 19 9.49 -12.19 -6.52
N ARG A 20 9.44 -11.94 -7.84
CA ARG A 20 10.60 -12.15 -8.75
C ARG A 20 11.82 -11.31 -8.38
N CYS A 21 11.62 -10.16 -7.74
CA CYS A 21 12.70 -9.29 -7.28
C CYS A 21 13.42 -9.79 -6.02
N ARG A 22 12.96 -10.89 -5.41
CA ARG A 22 13.59 -11.46 -4.23
C ARG A 22 15.05 -11.83 -4.52
N GLY A 23 15.96 -11.40 -3.65
CA GLY A 23 17.41 -11.63 -3.78
C GLY A 23 18.15 -10.61 -4.64
N LEU A 24 17.45 -9.64 -5.23
CA LEU A 24 18.07 -8.52 -5.93
C LEU A 24 18.54 -7.44 -4.96
N LYS A 25 19.55 -6.66 -5.37
CA LYS A 25 20.10 -5.57 -4.56
C LYS A 25 19.06 -4.46 -4.33
N PRO A 26 18.82 -4.02 -3.08
CA PRO A 26 17.86 -2.97 -2.76
C PRO A 26 18.07 -1.67 -3.55
N ASP A 27 19.32 -1.26 -3.76
CA ASP A 27 19.68 -0.01 -4.44
C ASP A 27 19.11 0.11 -5.85
N MET A 28 18.85 -1.02 -6.53
CA MET A 28 18.26 -1.00 -7.87
C MET A 28 16.84 -0.42 -7.88
N PHE A 29 16.13 -0.50 -6.75
CA PHE A 29 14.76 -0.03 -6.57
C PHE A 29 14.68 1.44 -6.13
N PHE A 30 15.81 2.09 -5.84
CA PHE A 30 15.90 3.49 -5.41
C PHE A 30 16.68 4.34 -6.43
N PRO A 31 16.07 4.69 -7.58
CA PRO A 31 16.76 5.48 -8.60
C PRO A 31 17.12 6.87 -8.08
N THR A 32 18.41 7.20 -8.09
CA THR A 32 18.96 8.50 -7.66
C THR A 32 18.69 9.63 -8.67
N SER A 33 18.52 9.29 -9.94
CA SER A 33 18.35 10.24 -11.04
C SER A 33 16.92 10.75 -11.22
N GLY A 34 15.96 10.25 -10.42
CA GLY A 34 14.53 10.56 -10.57
C GLY A 34 13.89 10.04 -11.87
N ARG A 35 14.64 9.29 -12.70
CA ARG A 35 14.14 8.60 -13.89
C ARG A 35 13.75 7.16 -13.56
N PRO A 36 12.77 6.57 -14.27
CA PRO A 36 12.43 5.17 -14.10
C PRO A 36 13.64 4.27 -14.37
N ASN A 37 13.89 3.30 -13.48
CA ASN A 37 14.84 2.24 -13.76
C ASN A 37 14.13 1.17 -14.60
N PHE A 38 14.22 1.30 -15.93
CA PHE A 38 13.50 0.43 -16.87
C PHE A 38 13.76 -1.06 -16.63
N SER A 39 14.98 -1.44 -16.21
CA SER A 39 15.30 -2.84 -15.90
C SER A 39 14.44 -3.39 -14.75
N VAL A 40 14.15 -2.57 -13.75
CA VAL A 40 13.28 -2.93 -12.62
C VAL A 40 11.81 -2.87 -13.01
N THR A 41 11.39 -1.86 -13.78
CA THR A 41 10.00 -1.75 -14.23
C THR A 41 9.59 -2.97 -15.07
N SER A 42 10.42 -3.39 -16.03
CA SER A 42 10.16 -4.58 -16.86
C SER A 42 10.16 -5.88 -16.04
N LEU A 43 10.98 -5.99 -14.99
CA LEU A 43 10.92 -7.11 -14.07
C LEU A 43 9.55 -7.19 -13.37
N CYS A 44 9.00 -6.05 -12.95
CA CYS A 44 7.71 -5.99 -12.29
C CYS A 44 6.54 -6.38 -13.20
N GLU A 45 6.62 -6.13 -14.51
CA GLU A 45 5.55 -6.46 -15.47
C GLU A 45 5.25 -7.95 -15.57
N SER A 46 6.25 -8.81 -15.33
CA SER A 46 6.09 -10.27 -15.36
C SER A 46 5.99 -10.91 -13.97
N CYS A 47 5.96 -10.09 -12.91
CA CYS A 47 5.94 -10.56 -11.53
C CYS A 47 4.53 -11.04 -11.12
N PRO A 48 4.36 -12.28 -10.62
CA PRO A 48 3.03 -12.81 -10.27
C PRO A 48 2.34 -11.99 -9.18
N VAL A 49 3.12 -11.38 -8.28
CA VAL A 49 2.62 -10.59 -7.15
C VAL A 49 2.65 -9.08 -7.41
N GLN A 50 2.67 -8.65 -8.68
CA GLN A 50 2.74 -7.23 -9.04
C GLN A 50 1.59 -6.43 -8.43
N GLN A 51 0.35 -6.95 -8.49
CA GLN A 51 -0.83 -6.26 -7.98
C GLN A 51 -0.82 -6.16 -6.46
N ASP A 52 -0.49 -7.24 -5.75
CA ASP A 52 -0.39 -7.22 -4.29
C ASP A 52 0.71 -6.26 -3.81
N CYS A 53 1.84 -6.25 -4.51
CA CYS A 53 2.94 -5.32 -4.27
C CYS A 53 2.51 -3.86 -4.46
N LEU A 54 1.77 -3.57 -5.53
CA LEU A 54 1.27 -2.24 -5.79
C LEU A 54 0.22 -1.80 -4.76
N ASN A 55 -0.71 -2.68 -4.40
CA ASN A 55 -1.74 -2.40 -3.42
C ASN A 55 -1.14 -2.12 -2.04
N TYR A 56 -0.18 -2.94 -1.62
CA TYR A 56 0.59 -2.72 -0.40
C TYR A 56 1.25 -1.32 -0.41
N ALA A 57 1.92 -0.96 -1.49
CA ALA A 57 2.54 0.36 -1.61
C ALA A 57 1.56 1.54 -1.76
N LEU A 58 0.30 1.28 -2.13
CA LEU A 58 -0.75 2.29 -2.13
C LEU A 58 -1.38 2.47 -0.74
N GLU A 59 -1.25 1.50 0.16
CA GLU A 59 -1.68 1.61 1.56
C GLU A 59 -0.61 2.25 2.46
N HIS A 60 0.66 2.00 2.15
CA HIS A 60 1.84 2.52 2.86
C HIS A 60 2.49 3.68 2.09
N ASP A 61 2.09 4.92 2.39
CA ASP A 61 2.53 6.12 1.67
C ASP A 61 3.93 6.62 2.00
N GLU A 62 4.50 6.10 3.07
CA GLU A 62 5.88 6.26 3.51
C GLU A 62 6.89 5.49 2.66
N LEU A 63 6.44 4.49 1.89
CA LEU A 63 7.35 3.67 1.10
C LEU A 63 8.00 4.49 -0.03
N GLU A 64 9.33 4.43 -0.07
CA GLU A 64 10.16 4.99 -1.13
C GLU A 64 10.52 3.93 -2.18
N GLY A 65 11.07 4.38 -3.31
CA GLY A 65 11.52 3.48 -4.38
C GLY A 65 10.39 2.93 -5.27
N ILE A 66 10.73 1.91 -6.06
CA ILE A 66 9.86 1.26 -7.05
C ILE A 66 9.11 0.09 -6.41
N TRP A 67 7.78 0.13 -6.47
CA TRP A 67 6.88 -0.92 -5.97
C TRP A 67 5.82 -1.23 -7.02
N GLY A 68 5.61 -2.51 -7.32
CA GLY A 68 4.67 -2.94 -8.37
C GLY A 68 4.97 -2.31 -9.74
N GLY A 69 6.24 -1.97 -10.01
CA GLY A 69 6.68 -1.30 -11.24
C GLY A 69 6.52 0.22 -11.24
N LEU A 70 5.99 0.83 -10.17
CA LEU A 70 5.74 2.26 -10.08
C LEU A 70 6.60 2.95 -9.01
N GLY A 71 7.12 4.13 -9.32
CA GLY A 71 7.79 5.00 -8.35
C GLY A 71 6.80 5.76 -7.46
N LYS A 72 7.30 6.43 -6.42
CA LYS A 72 6.46 7.18 -5.47
C LYS A 72 5.56 8.22 -6.16
N LYS A 73 6.10 8.98 -7.12
CA LYS A 73 5.33 10.00 -7.86
C LYS A 73 4.17 9.37 -8.66
N ASP A 74 4.43 8.25 -9.31
CA ASP A 74 3.41 7.52 -10.09
C ASP A 74 2.35 6.92 -9.17
N ARG A 75 2.74 6.38 -8.01
CA ARG A 75 1.80 5.90 -6.99
C ARG A 75 0.91 7.02 -6.46
N VAL A 76 1.45 8.21 -6.21
CA VAL A 76 0.65 9.38 -5.79
C VAL A 76 -0.37 9.76 -6.88
N ARG A 77 0.04 9.77 -8.14
CA ARG A 77 -0.87 10.04 -9.28
C ARG A 77 -1.95 8.96 -9.39
N LEU A 78 -1.56 7.69 -9.34
CA LEU A 78 -2.48 6.55 -9.43
C LEU A 78 -3.48 6.55 -8.29
N ARG A 79 -3.05 6.87 -7.07
CA ARG A 79 -3.92 7.00 -5.90
C ARG A 79 -5.02 8.04 -6.12
N ARG A 80 -4.68 9.22 -6.66
CA ARG A 80 -5.67 10.25 -6.98
C ARG A 80 -6.70 9.74 -8.00
N ILE A 81 -6.26 8.97 -9.00
CA ILE A 81 -7.13 8.42 -10.06
C ILE A 81 -8.02 7.29 -9.52
N ARG A 82 -7.46 6.35 -8.73
CA ARG A 82 -8.18 5.15 -8.27
C ARG A 82 -8.99 5.36 -7.00
N LEU A 83 -8.44 6.09 -6.03
CA LEU A 83 -8.99 6.20 -4.67
C LEU A 83 -9.62 7.58 -4.39
N GLY A 84 -9.52 8.51 -5.35
CA GLY A 84 -9.96 9.89 -5.20
C GLY A 84 -8.97 10.76 -4.43
N GLY A 85 -9.25 12.06 -4.44
CA GLY A 85 -8.48 13.13 -3.81
C GLY A 85 -9.23 13.84 -2.69
N PHE A 86 -8.60 14.91 -2.21
CA PHE A 86 -9.21 15.88 -1.31
C PHE A 86 -10.45 16.50 -1.96
N GLY A 87 -11.60 16.44 -1.28
CA GLY A 87 -12.86 17.04 -1.72
C GLY A 87 -13.81 16.11 -2.46
N ASP A 88 -13.39 14.89 -2.83
CA ASP A 88 -14.23 13.97 -3.60
C ASP A 88 -15.38 13.39 -2.76
N LYS A 89 -16.55 13.21 -3.38
CA LYS A 89 -17.69 12.53 -2.74
C LYS A 89 -17.45 11.02 -2.77
N ARG A 90 -17.55 10.36 -1.62
CA ARG A 90 -17.40 8.91 -1.50
C ARG A 90 -18.44 8.29 -0.57
N ALA A 91 -18.70 7.00 -0.74
CA ALA A 91 -19.57 6.23 0.14
C ALA A 91 -18.82 5.78 1.41
N CYS A 92 -19.49 5.86 2.56
CA CYS A 92 -18.95 5.36 3.82
C CYS A 92 -18.95 3.83 3.84
N VAL A 93 -17.84 3.22 4.25
CA VAL A 93 -17.74 1.75 4.35
C VAL A 93 -18.63 1.13 5.44
N ILE A 94 -19.18 1.93 6.34
CA ILE A 94 -20.03 1.47 7.45
C ILE A 94 -21.52 1.65 7.14
N CYS A 95 -21.92 2.80 6.61
CA CYS A 95 -23.34 3.13 6.42
C CYS A 95 -23.74 3.41 4.96
N GLY A 96 -22.80 3.39 4.02
CA GLY A 96 -23.05 3.66 2.59
C GLY A 96 -23.31 5.13 2.25
N ALA A 97 -23.48 6.02 3.22
CA ALA A 97 -23.77 7.43 2.98
C ALA A 97 -22.66 8.13 2.18
N SER A 98 -23.05 9.01 1.26
CA SER A 98 -22.12 9.86 0.51
C SER A 98 -21.64 11.04 1.36
N TYR A 99 -20.34 11.31 1.41
CA TYR A 99 -19.74 12.43 2.15
C TYR A 99 -18.49 12.94 1.46
N LYS A 100 -18.05 14.16 1.83
CA LYS A 100 -16.84 14.78 1.29
C LYS A 100 -15.60 14.22 1.98
N ALA A 101 -14.70 13.66 1.18
CA ALA A 101 -13.44 13.12 1.63
C ALA A 101 -12.40 14.20 1.89
N GLU A 102 -11.79 14.24 3.08
CA GLU A 102 -10.62 15.10 3.32
C GLU A 102 -9.30 14.45 2.89
N SER A 103 -9.29 13.13 2.67
CA SER A 103 -8.15 12.42 2.11
C SER A 103 -8.60 11.03 1.68
N TYR A 104 -7.80 10.36 0.84
CA TYR A 104 -8.03 8.96 0.46
C TYR A 104 -8.14 8.01 1.68
N LYS A 105 -7.48 8.31 2.81
CA LYS A 105 -7.53 7.48 4.03
C LYS A 105 -8.85 7.58 4.80
N HIS A 106 -9.58 8.69 4.67
CA HIS A 106 -10.75 8.98 5.53
C HIS A 106 -12.01 8.18 5.12
N LYS A 107 -12.02 6.84 5.13
CA LYS A 107 -13.09 5.96 4.60
C LYS A 107 -14.44 5.94 5.38
N ILE A 108 -14.58 6.76 6.43
CA ILE A 108 -15.74 6.78 7.34
C ILE A 108 -16.36 8.18 7.37
N CYS A 109 -17.69 8.33 7.30
CA CYS A 109 -18.34 9.64 7.17
C CYS A 109 -18.44 10.48 8.45
N SER A 110 -18.38 9.86 9.64
CA SER A 110 -18.65 10.52 10.92
C SER A 110 -18.09 9.76 12.12
N ASP A 111 -18.01 10.42 13.28
CA ASP A 111 -17.60 9.80 14.55
C ASP A 111 -18.49 8.62 14.94
N LYS A 112 -19.80 8.72 14.70
CA LYS A 112 -20.74 7.62 14.94
C LYS A 112 -20.35 6.36 14.17
N CYS A 113 -20.02 6.51 12.88
CA CYS A 113 -19.57 5.39 12.07
C CYS A 113 -18.16 4.91 12.47
N ARG A 114 -17.30 5.80 12.99
CA ARG A 114 -15.97 5.43 13.50
C ARG A 114 -16.06 4.53 14.74
N VAL A 115 -17.03 4.79 15.64
CA VAL A 115 -17.29 3.92 16.79
C VAL A 115 -17.73 2.53 16.34
N VAL A 116 -18.57 2.44 15.30
CA VAL A 116 -19.01 1.16 14.74
C VAL A 116 -17.82 0.40 14.12
N ASP A 117 -17.01 1.05 13.28
CA ASP A 117 -15.81 0.46 12.68
C ASP A 117 -14.86 -0.14 13.75
N LYS A 118 -14.58 0.62 14.82
CA LYS A 118 -13.76 0.13 15.93
C LYS A 118 -14.34 -1.13 16.58
N ARG A 119 -15.66 -1.17 16.82
CA ARG A 119 -16.33 -2.33 17.43
C ARG A 119 -16.28 -3.56 16.53
N LEU A 120 -16.48 -3.37 15.22
CA LEU A 120 -16.40 -4.47 14.24
C LEU A 120 -15.00 -5.10 14.22
N LYS A 121 -13.94 -4.28 14.15
CA LYS A 121 -12.55 -4.75 14.17
C LYS A 121 -12.19 -5.54 15.44
N ILE A 122 -12.66 -5.08 16.60
CA ILE A 122 -12.46 -5.80 17.87
C ILE A 122 -13.20 -7.14 17.86
N ALA A 123 -14.40 -7.20 17.28
CA ALA A 123 -15.15 -8.44 17.17
C ALA A 123 -14.46 -9.44 16.21
N GLU A 124 -13.85 -8.96 15.13
CA GLU A 124 -13.10 -9.78 14.17
C GLU A 124 -11.80 -10.32 14.77
N SER A 125 -11.08 -9.51 15.56
CA SER A 125 -9.83 -9.95 16.20
C SER A 125 -10.02 -11.05 17.25
N ARG A 126 -11.24 -11.21 17.79
CA ARG A 126 -11.58 -12.27 18.75
C ARG A 126 -11.93 -13.60 18.08
N LYS A 127 -12.13 -13.61 16.76
CA LYS A 127 -12.44 -14.82 15.97
C LYS A 127 -11.19 -15.50 15.40
N LYS A 128 -10.01 -14.91 15.64
CA LYS A 128 -8.72 -15.34 15.13
C LYS A 128 -7.85 -15.78 16.30
#